data_AF-A0A2M7THL4-F1
#
_entry.id   AF-A0A2M7THL4-F1
#
_cell.length_a   1.000
_cell.length_b   1.000
_cell.length_c   1.000
_cell.angle_alpha   90.00
_cell.angle_beta   90.00
_cell.angle_gamma   90.00
#
_symmetry.space_group_name_H-M   'P 1'
#
loop_
_entity.id
_entity.type
_entity.pdbx_description
1 polymer ?
#
loop_
_entity_poly.entity_id
_entity_poly.type
_entity_poly.pdbx_seq_one_letter_code
_entity_poly.pdbx_strand_id
1 'polypeptide(L)'
;MGMSNGNDHVMQLFAGMRLADLLCQAYGKAVVIELMKVSPDQRFHISIGGWAGGDIDPQSRATFVGPTKAAELLFTGSATGLSLTPTLGFVMGLGWMGGARWDEWIVAVSKLSEEHDRLIALIVLYALKYATILHHIGVRYPTLEEMMAASAAWGDGGITVPAVDHVRIYHLVDAPNSPIGKYWREFQYFPDGPITPATHWDVATADPVGFLRFVAGAYGTEPVLWDDAGPNDPVGVVWIPDSKGNVLGVMARPRWVAVETW
;
A
#
# COMPACT_ATOMS: atom_id res chain seq x y z
N MET A 1 13.44 -31.28 0.23
CA MET A 1 12.89 -30.17 -0.59
C MET A 1 11.47 -30.56 -0.95
N GLY A 2 10.47 -30.03 -0.24
CA GLY A 2 9.08 -30.27 -0.59
C GLY A 2 8.75 -29.49 -1.86
N MET A 3 8.19 -30.18 -2.87
CA MET A 3 7.57 -29.50 -4.00
C MET A 3 6.38 -28.72 -3.46
N SER A 4 6.48 -27.39 -3.39
CA SER A 4 5.28 -26.57 -3.25
C SER A 4 4.42 -26.82 -4.49
N ASN A 5 3.16 -27.21 -4.30
CA ASN A 5 2.28 -27.44 -5.43
C ASN A 5 2.06 -26.10 -6.13
N GLY A 6 2.18 -26.04 -7.46
CA GLY A 6 2.04 -24.78 -8.22
C GLY A 6 0.75 -23.98 -7.96
N ASN A 7 -0.28 -24.62 -7.38
CA ASN A 7 -1.49 -23.96 -6.90
C ASN A 7 -1.24 -22.93 -5.79
N ASP A 8 -0.26 -23.14 -4.91
CA ASP A 8 -0.02 -22.26 -3.76
C ASP A 8 0.40 -20.86 -4.22
N HIS A 9 1.20 -20.80 -5.29
CA HIS A 9 1.68 -19.54 -5.85
C HIS A 9 0.60 -18.74 -6.55
N VAL A 10 -0.30 -19.42 -7.28
CA VAL A 10 -1.45 -18.77 -7.91
C VAL A 10 -2.38 -18.19 -6.84
N MET A 11 -2.60 -18.90 -5.73
CA MET A 11 -3.41 -18.41 -4.62
C MET A 11 -2.78 -17.19 -3.92
N GLN A 12 -1.45 -17.15 -3.79
CA GLN A 12 -0.73 -15.97 -3.29
C GLN A 12 -0.92 -14.77 -4.21
N LEU A 13 -0.83 -14.95 -5.54
CA LEU A 13 -1.09 -13.87 -6.50
C LEU A 13 -2.52 -13.34 -6.35
N PHE A 14 -3.53 -14.21 -6.27
CA PHE A 14 -4.92 -13.79 -6.06
C PHE A 14 -5.14 -13.06 -4.71
N ALA A 15 -4.46 -13.49 -3.65
CA ALA A 15 -4.50 -12.78 -2.37
C ALA A 15 -3.86 -11.39 -2.47
N GLY A 16 -2.72 -11.27 -3.16
CA GLY A 16 -2.08 -10.00 -3.47
C GLY A 16 -2.98 -9.07 -4.28
N MET A 17 -3.66 -9.60 -5.32
CA MET A 17 -4.60 -8.81 -6.12
C MET A 17 -5.80 -8.32 -5.30
N ARG A 18 -6.35 -9.15 -4.39
CA ARG A 18 -7.43 -8.71 -3.48
C ARG A 18 -6.98 -7.60 -2.55
N LEU A 19 -5.76 -7.69 -2.00
CA LEU A 19 -5.22 -6.61 -1.18
C LEU A 19 -5.00 -5.34 -2.02
N ALA A 20 -4.42 -5.46 -3.21
CA ALA A 20 -4.20 -4.32 -4.10
C ALA A 20 -5.52 -3.60 -4.43
N ASP A 21 -6.55 -4.37 -4.80
CA ASP A 21 -7.91 -3.86 -5.02
C ASP A 21 -8.45 -3.15 -3.78
N LEU A 22 -8.35 -3.75 -2.60
CA LEU A 22 -8.79 -3.14 -1.35
C LEU A 22 -8.06 -1.82 -1.05
N LEU A 23 -6.73 -1.76 -1.22
CA LEU A 23 -5.94 -0.55 -1.00
C LEU A 23 -6.38 0.59 -1.95
N CYS A 24 -6.65 0.26 -3.21
CA CYS A 24 -7.04 1.22 -4.24
C CYS A 24 -8.50 1.69 -4.07
N GLN A 25 -9.41 0.79 -3.68
CA GLN A 25 -10.78 1.14 -3.32
C GLN A 25 -10.80 2.06 -2.10
N ALA A 26 -10.04 1.71 -1.06
CA ALA A 26 -9.92 2.52 0.15
C ALA A 26 -9.36 3.92 -0.16
N TYR A 27 -8.44 4.01 -1.12
CA TYR A 27 -7.90 5.29 -1.60
C TYR A 27 -8.88 6.05 -2.52
N GLY A 28 -9.85 5.37 -3.13
CA GLY A 28 -10.85 5.97 -4.02
C GLY A 28 -10.32 6.25 -5.42
N LYS A 29 -9.33 5.49 -5.90
CA LYS A 29 -8.77 5.64 -7.24
C LYS A 29 -8.55 4.28 -7.90
N ALA A 30 -9.11 4.12 -9.10
CA ALA A 30 -8.86 2.96 -9.93
C ALA A 30 -7.47 3.01 -10.57
N VAL A 31 -6.74 1.90 -10.53
CA VAL A 31 -5.37 1.73 -11.04
C VAL A 31 -5.22 0.41 -11.79
N VAL A 32 -4.12 0.23 -12.51
CA VAL A 32 -3.72 -1.07 -13.05
C VAL A 32 -2.65 -1.69 -12.18
N ILE A 33 -2.86 -2.95 -11.80
CA ILE A 33 -1.90 -3.78 -11.06
C ILE A 33 -1.46 -4.95 -11.95
N GLU A 34 -0.18 -5.25 -11.96
CA GLU A 34 0.37 -6.50 -12.50
C GLU A 34 1.16 -7.19 -11.38
N LEU A 35 0.87 -8.47 -11.11
CA LEU A 35 1.61 -9.30 -10.17
C LEU A 35 2.22 -10.47 -10.92
N MET A 36 3.50 -10.74 -10.67
CA MET A 36 4.19 -11.89 -11.26
C MET A 36 4.92 -12.71 -10.20
N LYS A 37 4.95 -14.02 -10.41
CA LYS A 37 5.95 -14.91 -9.81
C LYS A 37 6.89 -15.40 -10.89
N VAL A 38 8.18 -15.30 -10.64
CA VAL A 38 9.25 -15.71 -11.55
C VAL A 38 9.92 -16.98 -11.01
N SER A 39 10.39 -17.87 -11.87
CA SER A 39 11.20 -19.02 -11.45
C SER A 39 12.61 -18.59 -11.05
N PRO A 40 13.33 -19.38 -10.23
CA PRO A 40 14.71 -19.05 -9.84
C PRO A 40 15.67 -18.85 -11.03
N ASP A 41 15.44 -19.57 -12.13
CA ASP A 41 16.21 -19.45 -13.38
C ASP A 41 15.71 -18.35 -14.33
N GLN A 42 14.65 -17.62 -13.94
CA GLN A 42 13.96 -16.56 -14.69
C GLN A 42 13.36 -16.97 -16.03
N ARG A 43 13.29 -18.27 -16.33
CA ARG A 43 12.78 -18.77 -17.62
C ARG A 43 11.27 -18.94 -17.65
N PHE A 44 10.65 -19.12 -16.49
CA PHE A 44 9.22 -19.30 -16.35
C PHE A 44 8.65 -18.22 -15.45
N HIS A 45 7.46 -17.74 -15.79
CA HIS A 45 6.72 -16.85 -14.92
C HIS A 45 5.22 -17.15 -15.04
N ILE A 46 4.50 -16.80 -13.99
CA ILE A 46 3.04 -16.72 -13.98
C ILE A 46 2.72 -15.29 -13.61
N SER A 47 1.78 -14.66 -14.32
CA SER A 47 1.29 -13.35 -13.96
C SER A 47 -0.24 -13.28 -13.95
N ILE A 48 -0.73 -12.36 -13.13
CA ILE A 48 -2.12 -11.91 -13.16
C ILE A 48 -2.09 -10.38 -13.06
N GLY A 49 -3.06 -9.73 -13.67
CA GLY A 49 -3.16 -8.29 -13.60
C GLY A 49 -4.49 -7.77 -14.13
N GLY A 50 -4.72 -6.48 -13.92
CA GLY A 50 -5.93 -5.82 -14.34
C GLY A 50 -6.22 -4.56 -13.55
N TRP A 51 -7.43 -4.04 -13.74
CA TRP A 51 -7.93 -2.90 -13.00
C TRP A 51 -8.27 -3.29 -11.57
N ALA A 52 -7.91 -2.41 -10.64
CA ALA A 52 -8.12 -2.51 -9.20
C ALA A 52 -8.65 -1.16 -8.70
N GLY A 53 -9.50 -1.14 -7.68
CA GLY A 53 -9.93 0.12 -7.06
C GLY A 53 -11.12 0.84 -7.69
N GLY A 54 -11.81 0.23 -8.66
CA GLY A 54 -13.04 0.77 -9.25
C GLY A 54 -13.06 0.76 -10.78
N ASP A 55 -13.69 1.79 -11.36
CA ASP A 55 -14.06 1.83 -12.77
C ASP A 55 -12.85 1.87 -13.73
N ILE A 56 -13.00 1.09 -14.79
CA ILE A 56 -12.04 1.00 -15.90
C ILE A 56 -12.04 2.32 -16.67
N ASP A 57 -10.84 2.87 -16.88
CA ASP A 57 -10.65 3.97 -17.81
C ASP A 57 -10.07 3.42 -19.13
N PRO A 58 -10.88 3.25 -20.17
CA PRO A 58 -10.45 2.64 -21.43
C PRO A 58 -9.46 3.50 -22.21
N GLN A 59 -9.33 4.79 -21.89
CA GLN A 59 -8.38 5.70 -22.55
C GLN A 59 -7.04 5.77 -21.79
N SER A 60 -6.96 5.17 -20.60
CA SER A 60 -5.75 5.22 -19.78
C SER A 60 -4.61 4.41 -20.38
N ARG A 61 -3.41 4.99 -20.38
CA ARG A 61 -2.16 4.27 -20.70
C ARG A 61 -1.74 3.28 -19.61
N ALA A 62 -2.41 3.26 -18.46
CA ALA A 62 -2.04 2.43 -17.32
C ALA A 62 -1.98 0.92 -17.65
N THR A 63 -2.85 0.46 -18.55
CA THR A 63 -2.91 -0.94 -19.01
C THR A 63 -1.68 -1.36 -19.82
N PHE A 64 -0.97 -0.40 -20.43
CA PHE A 64 0.31 -0.63 -21.08
C PHE A 64 1.47 -0.43 -20.09
N VAL A 65 1.39 0.60 -19.27
CA VAL A 65 2.47 1.04 -18.38
C VAL A 65 2.72 0.04 -17.25
N GLY A 66 1.68 -0.45 -16.58
CA GLY A 66 1.80 -1.42 -15.48
C GLY A 66 2.56 -2.69 -15.90
N PRO A 67 2.11 -3.40 -16.95
CA PRO A 67 2.82 -4.57 -17.47
C PRO A 67 4.24 -4.26 -17.95
N THR A 68 4.49 -3.07 -18.52
CA THR A 68 5.84 -2.69 -18.96
C THR A 68 6.79 -2.53 -17.78
N LYS A 69 6.35 -1.94 -16.66
CA LYS A 69 7.14 -1.87 -15.40
C LYS A 69 7.44 -3.27 -14.85
N ALA A 70 6.48 -4.19 -14.91
CA ALA A 70 6.69 -5.57 -14.49
C ALA A 70 7.70 -6.30 -15.39
N ALA A 71 7.59 -6.12 -16.71
CA ALA A 71 8.52 -6.68 -17.69
C ALA A 71 9.94 -6.12 -17.51
N GLU A 72 10.08 -4.82 -17.24
CA GLU A 72 11.37 -4.20 -16.91
C GLU A 72 12.06 -4.91 -15.74
N LEU A 73 11.33 -5.16 -14.65
CA LEU A 73 11.85 -5.88 -13.48
C LEU A 73 12.08 -7.37 -13.73
N LEU A 74 11.32 -8.00 -14.62
CA LEU A 74 11.56 -9.36 -15.07
C LEU A 74 12.92 -9.46 -15.77
N PHE A 75 13.22 -8.53 -16.69
CA PHE A 75 14.46 -8.57 -17.49
C PHE A 75 15.70 -8.08 -16.73
N THR A 76 15.54 -7.13 -15.81
CA THR A 76 16.69 -6.42 -15.22
C THR A 76 16.77 -6.49 -13.71
N GLY A 77 15.68 -6.87 -13.03
CA GLY A 77 15.64 -6.95 -11.58
C GLY A 77 16.54 -8.07 -11.05
N SER A 78 17.12 -7.84 -9.88
CA SER A 78 17.94 -8.84 -9.19
C SER A 78 17.11 -10.06 -8.80
N ALA A 79 17.68 -11.26 -8.92
CA ALA A 79 17.08 -12.50 -8.42
C ALA A 79 17.03 -12.57 -6.89
N THR A 80 17.78 -11.71 -6.21
CA THR A 80 17.82 -11.63 -4.74
C THR A 80 17.78 -10.17 -4.29
N GLY A 81 17.03 -9.89 -3.23
CA GLY A 81 16.83 -8.54 -2.72
C GLY A 81 15.80 -7.73 -3.51
N LEU A 82 15.68 -6.45 -3.16
CA LEU A 82 14.72 -5.52 -3.73
C LEU A 82 15.26 -4.87 -5.00
N SER A 83 14.45 -4.78 -6.04
CA SER A 83 14.68 -3.99 -7.25
C SER A 83 13.45 -3.15 -7.55
N LEU A 84 13.62 -1.94 -8.08
CA LEU A 84 12.54 -0.97 -8.27
C LEU A 84 12.58 -0.39 -9.68
N THR A 85 11.44 0.03 -10.19
CA THR A 85 11.41 0.91 -11.38
C THR A 85 11.55 2.38 -10.95
N PRO A 86 12.18 3.22 -11.78
CA PRO A 86 12.88 2.87 -13.01
C PRO A 86 14.26 2.23 -12.78
N THR A 87 14.65 1.33 -13.68
CA THR A 87 15.96 0.69 -13.75
C THR A 87 16.86 1.50 -14.68
N LEU A 88 17.93 2.04 -14.10
CA LEU A 88 18.86 2.90 -14.84
C LEU A 88 19.49 2.17 -16.02
N GLY A 89 19.45 2.79 -17.20
CA GLY A 89 20.09 2.29 -18.41
C GLY A 89 19.31 1.21 -19.17
N PHE A 90 18.10 0.84 -18.73
CA PHE A 90 17.28 -0.12 -19.48
C PHE A 90 16.53 0.56 -20.64
N VAL A 91 16.91 0.22 -21.86
CA VAL A 91 16.42 0.87 -23.10
C VAL A 91 14.91 0.73 -23.30
N MET A 92 14.32 -0.38 -22.83
CA MET A 92 12.87 -0.62 -22.95
C MET A 92 12.08 -0.08 -21.75
N GLY A 93 12.75 0.52 -20.75
CA GLY A 93 12.10 1.06 -19.57
C GLY A 93 11.35 2.35 -19.88
N LEU A 94 10.26 2.61 -19.15
CA LEU A 94 9.45 3.82 -19.34
C LEU A 94 9.94 5.00 -18.48
N GLY A 95 10.90 4.77 -17.59
CA GLY A 95 11.40 5.79 -16.67
C GLY A 95 10.46 6.09 -15.50
N TRP A 96 9.36 5.36 -15.34
CA TRP A 96 8.35 5.63 -14.32
C TRP A 96 8.47 4.72 -13.10
N MET A 97 8.29 5.27 -11.91
CA MET A 97 8.19 4.48 -10.67
C MET A 97 6.89 3.69 -10.61
N GLY A 98 6.82 2.72 -9.70
CA GLY A 98 5.60 1.93 -9.45
C GLY A 98 5.76 0.43 -9.63
N GLY A 99 6.91 -0.04 -10.09
CA GLY A 99 7.30 -1.44 -10.03
C GLY A 99 8.22 -1.72 -8.84
N ALA A 100 8.01 -2.87 -8.19
CA ALA A 100 8.91 -3.43 -7.20
C ALA A 100 9.05 -4.95 -7.40
N ARG A 101 10.27 -5.46 -7.27
CA ARG A 101 10.61 -6.89 -7.29
C ARG A 101 11.34 -7.24 -6.01
N TRP A 102 10.95 -8.33 -5.35
CA TRP A 102 11.70 -8.87 -4.23
C TRP A 102 11.88 -10.38 -4.38
N ASP A 103 13.12 -10.76 -4.70
CA ASP A 103 13.51 -12.11 -5.09
C ASP A 103 12.73 -12.57 -6.32
N GLU A 104 11.78 -13.48 -6.15
CA GLU A 104 11.01 -14.07 -7.24
C GLU A 104 9.61 -13.46 -7.45
N TRP A 105 9.24 -12.44 -6.67
CA TRP A 105 7.95 -11.76 -6.77
C TRP A 105 8.08 -10.37 -7.36
N ILE A 106 7.17 -10.01 -8.25
CA ILE A 106 7.10 -8.69 -8.90
C ILE A 106 5.69 -8.14 -8.72
N VAL A 107 5.59 -6.87 -8.36
CA VAL A 107 4.35 -6.10 -8.37
C VAL A 107 4.60 -4.80 -9.12
N ALA A 108 3.71 -4.45 -10.05
CA ALA A 108 3.71 -3.16 -10.71
C ALA A 108 2.35 -2.49 -10.63
N VAL A 109 2.36 -1.18 -10.39
CA VAL A 109 1.17 -0.33 -10.26
C VAL A 109 1.30 0.85 -11.22
N SER A 110 0.17 1.28 -11.79
CA SER A 110 0.10 2.46 -12.64
C SER A 110 -1.22 3.19 -12.51
N LYS A 111 -1.16 4.53 -12.47
CA LYS A 111 -2.17 5.56 -12.85
C LYS A 111 -2.29 6.70 -11.83
N LEU A 112 -1.70 6.57 -10.64
CA LEU A 112 -1.82 7.58 -9.59
C LEU A 112 -0.75 8.66 -9.78
N SER A 113 0.33 8.51 -9.04
CA SER A 113 1.58 9.23 -9.12
C SER A 113 2.68 8.26 -8.75
N GLU A 114 3.90 8.58 -9.13
CA GLU A 114 5.05 7.68 -9.02
C GLU A 114 5.26 7.15 -7.59
N GLU A 115 5.11 7.99 -6.58
CA GLU A 115 5.27 7.63 -5.17
C GLU A 115 4.11 6.77 -4.66
N HIS A 116 2.87 7.06 -5.06
CA HIS A 116 1.69 6.27 -4.68
C HIS A 116 1.73 4.88 -5.32
N ASP A 117 2.04 4.82 -6.61
CA ASP A 117 2.17 3.57 -7.36
C ASP A 117 3.25 2.69 -6.70
N ARG A 118 4.41 3.25 -6.34
CA ARG A 118 5.49 2.51 -5.67
C ARG A 118 5.07 2.04 -4.27
N LEU A 119 4.38 2.86 -3.48
CA LEU A 119 3.98 2.49 -2.13
C LEU A 119 3.00 1.31 -2.16
N ILE A 120 1.99 1.36 -3.03
CA ILE A 120 1.04 0.26 -3.20
C ILE A 120 1.77 -1.01 -3.69
N ALA A 121 2.70 -0.87 -4.64
CA ALA A 121 3.50 -2.00 -5.11
C ALA A 121 4.27 -2.67 -3.97
N LEU A 122 4.89 -1.89 -3.08
CA LEU A 122 5.66 -2.39 -1.93
C LEU A 122 4.77 -3.06 -0.88
N ILE A 123 3.61 -2.47 -0.54
CA ILE A 123 2.67 -3.07 0.40
C ILE A 123 2.22 -4.44 -0.10
N VAL A 124 1.80 -4.51 -1.37
CA VAL A 124 1.32 -5.76 -1.99
C VAL A 124 2.47 -6.77 -2.12
N LEU A 125 3.67 -6.33 -2.49
CA LEU A 125 4.84 -7.20 -2.63
C LEU A 125 5.23 -7.84 -1.29
N TYR A 126 5.22 -7.07 -0.20
CA TYR A 126 5.45 -7.60 1.14
C TYR A 126 4.36 -8.61 1.53
N ALA A 127 3.10 -8.30 1.19
CA ALA A 127 1.95 -9.16 1.46
C ALA A 127 2.00 -10.54 0.78
N LEU A 128 2.70 -10.66 -0.35
CA LEU A 128 2.91 -11.95 -1.03
C LEU A 128 3.77 -12.92 -0.22
N LYS A 129 4.63 -12.41 0.67
CA LYS A 129 5.50 -13.21 1.55
C LYS A 129 5.01 -13.27 2.99
N TYR A 130 4.38 -12.21 3.49
CA TYR A 130 3.93 -12.08 4.87
C TYR A 130 2.48 -11.64 4.91
N ALA A 131 1.61 -12.38 5.60
CA ALA A 131 0.21 -11.99 5.73
C ALA A 131 0.08 -10.52 6.20
N THR A 132 -0.59 -9.72 5.39
CA THR A 132 -0.73 -8.27 5.60
C THR A 132 -2.17 -7.89 5.32
N ILE A 133 -2.78 -7.14 6.23
CA ILE A 133 -4.20 -6.79 6.21
C ILE A 133 -4.31 -5.28 6.33
N LEU A 134 -5.13 -4.64 5.49
CA LEU A 134 -5.45 -3.23 5.66
C LEU A 134 -6.22 -3.03 6.97
N HIS A 135 -5.68 -2.22 7.88
CA HIS A 135 -6.40 -1.79 9.07
C HIS A 135 -7.25 -0.56 8.74
N HIS A 136 -6.60 0.51 8.32
CA HIS A 136 -7.29 1.75 7.96
C HIS A 136 -6.54 2.52 6.87
N ILE A 137 -7.25 3.42 6.20
CA ILE A 137 -6.66 4.50 5.42
C ILE A 137 -7.08 5.81 6.05
N GLY A 138 -6.12 6.69 6.30
CA GLY A 138 -6.37 7.99 6.92
C GLY A 138 -6.04 9.15 6.00
N VAL A 139 -6.78 10.24 6.17
CA VAL A 139 -6.54 11.51 5.48
C VAL A 139 -6.43 12.61 6.51
N ARG A 140 -5.30 13.32 6.49
CA ARG A 140 -5.07 14.53 7.28
C ARG A 140 -5.57 15.75 6.54
N TYR A 141 -6.39 16.53 7.22
CA TYR A 141 -6.94 17.79 6.75
C TYR A 141 -6.18 18.97 7.38
N PRO A 142 -5.96 20.06 6.62
CA PRO A 142 -5.33 21.29 7.12
C PRO A 142 -6.08 21.96 8.27
N THR A 143 -7.41 21.82 8.33
CA THR A 143 -8.26 22.48 9.32
C THR A 143 -9.29 21.52 9.92
N LEU A 144 -9.73 21.81 11.16
CA LEU A 144 -10.80 21.07 11.82
C LEU A 144 -12.11 21.15 11.02
N GLU A 145 -12.42 22.32 10.45
CA GLU A 145 -13.64 22.52 9.65
C GLU A 145 -13.66 21.59 8.43
N GLU A 146 -12.56 21.52 7.68
CA GLU A 146 -12.45 20.62 6.53
C GLU A 146 -12.55 19.14 6.93
N MET A 147 -11.91 18.76 8.04
CA MET A 147 -12.00 17.40 8.57
C MET A 147 -13.44 17.03 8.92
N MET A 148 -14.15 17.91 9.63
CA MET A 148 -15.54 17.69 10.05
C MET A 148 -16.48 17.64 8.85
N ALA A 149 -16.31 18.54 7.87
CA ALA A 149 -17.09 18.55 6.64
C ALA A 149 -16.88 17.27 5.81
N ALA A 150 -15.62 16.81 5.69
CA ALA A 150 -15.31 15.59 4.97
C ALA A 150 -15.84 14.33 5.66
N SER A 151 -15.72 14.25 6.99
CA SER A 151 -16.30 13.17 7.79
C SER A 151 -17.83 13.14 7.67
N ALA A 152 -18.50 14.29 7.74
CA ALA A 152 -19.96 14.36 7.60
C ALA A 152 -20.43 13.98 6.18
N ALA A 153 -19.67 14.40 5.15
CA ALA A 153 -19.97 14.03 3.77
C ALA A 153 -19.77 12.53 3.49
N TRP A 154 -18.93 11.84 4.26
CA TRP A 154 -18.72 10.40 4.15
C TRP A 154 -19.93 9.59 4.64
N GLY A 155 -20.54 10.01 5.75
CA GLY A 155 -21.75 9.40 6.28
C GLY A 155 -21.91 9.56 7.79
N ASP A 156 -23.04 9.06 8.29
CA ASP A 156 -23.29 8.98 9.74
C ASP A 156 -22.53 7.80 10.37
N GLY A 157 -22.36 7.83 11.70
CA GLY A 157 -21.78 6.71 12.46
C GLY A 157 -20.27 6.76 12.69
N GLY A 158 -19.64 7.91 12.41
CA GLY A 158 -18.23 8.13 12.73
C GLY A 158 -17.96 8.08 14.25
N ILE A 159 -16.89 7.37 14.64
CA ILE A 159 -16.44 7.26 16.03
C ILE A 159 -15.27 8.21 16.23
N THR A 160 -15.44 9.17 17.15
CA THR A 160 -14.33 10.03 17.57
C THR A 160 -13.47 9.26 18.57
N VAL A 161 -12.19 9.11 18.27
CA VAL A 161 -11.24 8.44 19.15
C VAL A 161 -10.29 9.48 19.72
N PRO A 162 -10.15 9.57 21.06
CA PRO A 162 -9.21 10.49 21.67
C PRO A 162 -7.77 10.26 21.20
N ALA A 163 -7.06 11.35 20.96
CA ALA A 163 -5.61 11.40 20.88
C ALA A 163 -5.13 12.70 21.53
N VAL A 164 -3.88 12.71 22.01
CA VAL A 164 -3.33 13.85 22.76
C VAL A 164 -3.03 15.03 21.86
N ASP A 165 -2.62 14.77 20.63
CA ASP A 165 -2.03 15.72 19.68
C ASP A 165 -2.88 15.96 18.43
N HIS A 166 -3.97 15.22 18.24
CA HIS A 166 -4.86 15.36 17.09
C HIS A 166 -6.30 14.94 17.40
N VAL A 167 -7.22 15.40 16.55
CA VAL A 167 -8.60 14.91 16.49
C VAL A 167 -8.69 13.90 15.36
N ARG A 168 -9.34 12.75 15.60
CA ARG A 168 -9.59 11.74 14.57
C ARG A 168 -10.98 11.13 14.67
N ILE A 169 -11.58 10.89 13.52
CA ILE A 169 -12.88 10.23 13.37
C ILE A 169 -12.71 9.03 12.44
N TYR A 170 -13.17 7.86 12.90
CA TYR A 170 -13.15 6.62 12.13
C TYR A 170 -14.55 6.23 11.68
N HIS A 171 -14.65 5.82 10.41
CA HIS A 171 -15.86 5.23 9.84
C HIS A 171 -15.58 3.80 9.43
N LEU A 172 -16.44 2.88 9.83
CA LEU A 172 -16.29 1.48 9.45
C LEU A 172 -16.72 1.29 7.99
N VAL A 173 -15.93 0.55 7.23
CA VAL A 173 -16.25 0.22 5.84
C VAL A 173 -16.29 -1.29 5.65
N ASP A 174 -17.41 -1.78 5.15
CA ASP A 174 -17.55 -3.18 4.74
C ASP A 174 -16.66 -3.47 3.53
N ALA A 175 -15.87 -4.52 3.65
CA ALA A 175 -14.88 -4.91 2.65
C ALA A 175 -14.82 -6.44 2.53
N PRO A 176 -15.70 -7.06 1.72
CA PRO A 176 -15.76 -8.52 1.58
C PRO A 176 -14.46 -9.13 1.03
N ASN A 177 -13.63 -8.33 0.36
CA ASN A 177 -12.32 -8.75 -0.15
C ASN A 177 -11.20 -8.72 0.92
N SER A 178 -11.47 -8.17 2.12
CA SER A 178 -10.56 -8.21 3.28
C SER A 178 -10.74 -9.53 4.05
N PRO A 179 -9.66 -10.16 4.57
CA PRO A 179 -9.78 -11.31 5.48
C PRO A 179 -10.60 -11.04 6.74
N ILE A 180 -10.71 -9.77 7.15
CA ILE A 180 -11.51 -9.35 8.32
C ILE A 180 -12.93 -8.94 7.91
N GLY A 181 -13.21 -8.81 6.61
CA GLY A 181 -14.49 -8.36 6.07
C GLY A 181 -14.73 -6.85 6.16
N LYS A 182 -13.77 -6.09 6.70
CA LYS A 182 -13.89 -4.65 6.94
C LYS A 182 -12.54 -3.94 7.06
N TYR A 183 -12.54 -2.63 6.95
CA TYR A 183 -11.44 -1.72 7.30
C TYR A 183 -12.02 -0.40 7.83
N TRP A 184 -11.15 0.52 8.29
CA TRP A 184 -11.58 1.85 8.73
C TRP A 184 -11.14 2.96 7.78
N ARG A 185 -12.01 3.95 7.59
CA ARG A 185 -11.67 5.24 6.98
C ARG A 185 -11.47 6.26 8.09
N GLU A 186 -10.28 6.85 8.16
CA GLU A 186 -9.92 7.84 9.17
C GLU A 186 -9.86 9.25 8.58
N PHE A 187 -10.39 10.21 9.33
CA PHE A 187 -10.29 11.64 9.08
C PHE A 187 -9.57 12.26 10.27
N GLN A 188 -8.45 12.95 10.05
CA GLN A 188 -7.63 13.51 11.13
C GLN A 188 -7.29 14.99 10.93
N TYR A 189 -7.14 15.72 12.04
CA TYR A 189 -6.68 17.10 12.09
C TYR A 189 -5.75 17.30 13.30
N PHE A 190 -4.61 17.96 13.09
CA PHE A 190 -3.60 18.21 14.12
C PHE A 190 -3.61 19.70 14.48
N PRO A 191 -4.13 20.10 15.67
CA PRO A 191 -4.22 21.51 16.06
C PRO A 191 -2.89 22.24 16.07
N ASP A 192 -1.86 21.59 16.62
CA ASP A 192 -0.51 22.15 16.79
C ASP A 192 0.53 21.46 15.88
N GLY A 193 0.07 20.63 14.94
CA GLY A 193 0.92 19.79 14.09
C GLY A 193 1.04 20.28 12.65
N PRO A 194 1.64 19.45 11.77
CA PRO A 194 1.82 19.81 10.36
C PRO A 194 0.47 19.98 9.63
N ILE A 195 0.27 21.15 9.03
CA ILE A 195 -0.94 21.47 8.24
C ILE A 195 -0.94 20.84 6.83
N THR A 196 0.19 20.26 6.41
CA THR A 196 0.31 19.65 5.08
C THR A 196 -0.67 18.49 4.94
N PRO A 197 -1.53 18.47 3.90
CA PRO A 197 -2.37 17.33 3.61
C PRO A 197 -1.54 16.05 3.52
N ALA A 198 -2.04 14.99 4.13
CA ALA A 198 -1.39 13.69 4.09
C ALA A 198 -2.40 12.58 3.91
N THR A 199 -2.01 11.52 3.21
CA THR A 199 -2.77 10.26 3.17
C THR A 199 -1.87 9.14 3.66
N HIS A 200 -2.38 8.27 4.51
CA HIS A 200 -1.61 7.14 4.99
C HIS A 200 -2.41 5.84 4.98
N TRP A 201 -1.71 4.74 4.79
CA TRP A 201 -2.24 3.40 5.01
C TRP A 201 -1.68 2.85 6.32
N ASP A 202 -2.51 2.22 7.12
CA ASP A 202 -2.08 1.44 8.27
C ASP A 202 -2.39 -0.03 8.02
N VAL A 203 -1.37 -0.87 8.12
CA VAL A 203 -1.48 -2.31 7.87
C VAL A 203 -1.16 -3.12 9.11
N ALA A 204 -1.91 -4.21 9.30
CA ALA A 204 -1.61 -5.23 10.29
C ALA A 204 -0.78 -6.35 9.65
N THR A 205 0.37 -6.67 10.25
CA THR A 205 1.22 -7.78 9.83
C THR A 205 1.99 -8.35 11.02
N ALA A 206 2.43 -9.60 10.92
CA ALA A 206 3.16 -10.29 11.99
C ALA A 206 4.57 -9.69 12.25
N ASP A 207 5.15 -8.99 11.27
CA ASP A 207 6.45 -8.32 11.37
C ASP A 207 6.33 -6.83 10.98
N PRO A 208 5.72 -5.99 11.83
CA PRO A 208 5.45 -4.59 11.48
C PRO A 208 6.74 -3.76 11.36
N VAL A 209 7.78 -4.07 12.15
CA VAL A 209 9.06 -3.36 12.07
C VAL A 209 9.81 -3.74 10.79
N GLY A 210 9.85 -5.02 10.42
CA GLY A 210 10.46 -5.46 9.17
C GLY A 210 9.74 -4.90 7.95
N PHE A 211 8.41 -4.80 7.99
CA PHE A 211 7.62 -4.12 6.98
C PHE A 211 8.01 -2.65 6.80
N LEU A 212 8.06 -1.88 7.90
CA LEU A 212 8.41 -0.45 7.82
C LEU A 212 9.84 -0.24 7.30
N ARG A 213 10.79 -1.07 7.73
CA ARG A 213 12.16 -1.05 7.19
C ARG A 213 12.23 -1.42 5.71
N PHE A 214 11.42 -2.40 5.28
CA PHE A 214 11.33 -2.78 3.87
C PHE A 214 10.84 -1.63 3.00
N VAL A 215 9.78 -0.93 3.43
CA VAL A 215 9.27 0.24 2.70
C VAL A 215 10.28 1.39 2.74
N ALA A 216 10.80 1.75 3.93
CA ALA A 216 11.76 2.86 4.07
C ALA A 216 13.02 2.65 3.22
N GLY A 217 13.57 1.44 3.20
CA GLY A 217 14.71 1.07 2.35
C GLY A 217 14.44 1.27 0.86
N ALA A 218 13.20 1.05 0.40
CA ALA A 218 12.81 1.28 -1.00
C ALA A 218 12.77 2.77 -1.40
N TYR A 219 12.68 3.67 -0.42
CA TYR A 219 12.73 5.12 -0.61
C TYR A 219 14.06 5.73 -0.17
N GLY A 220 15.01 4.92 0.33
CA GLY A 220 16.28 5.42 0.86
C GLY A 220 16.12 6.28 2.11
N THR A 221 15.11 5.96 2.93
CA THR A 221 14.81 6.65 4.20
C THR A 221 14.86 5.67 5.37
N GLU A 222 14.68 6.18 6.59
CA GLU A 222 14.53 5.39 7.81
C GLU A 222 13.10 5.52 8.36
N PRO A 223 12.52 4.45 8.92
CA PRO A 223 11.22 4.54 9.58
C PRO A 223 11.34 5.28 10.91
N VAL A 224 10.29 6.01 11.29
CA VAL A 224 10.12 6.52 12.65
C VAL A 224 9.44 5.44 13.46
N LEU A 225 10.12 4.90 14.46
CA LEU A 225 9.57 3.91 15.39
C LEU A 225 9.22 4.58 16.71
N TRP A 226 8.12 4.15 17.34
CA TRP A 226 7.64 4.68 18.62
C TRP A 226 7.87 3.67 19.73
N ASP A 227 8.70 4.04 20.72
CA ASP A 227 9.08 3.16 21.83
C ASP A 227 7.96 2.97 22.87
N ASP A 228 6.99 3.89 22.89
CA ASP A 228 5.86 3.93 23.81
C ASP A 228 4.53 3.48 23.19
N ALA A 229 4.57 2.85 22.00
CA ALA A 229 3.39 2.33 21.33
C ALA A 229 2.65 1.31 22.22
N GLY A 230 1.36 1.55 22.46
CA GLY A 230 0.50 0.62 23.15
C GLY A 230 0.30 -0.69 22.36
N PRO A 231 -0.27 -1.74 22.97
CA PRO A 231 -0.42 -3.06 22.34
C PRO A 231 -1.33 -3.07 21.10
N ASN A 232 -2.09 -2.00 20.87
CA ASN A 232 -3.01 -1.84 19.75
C ASN A 232 -2.56 -0.76 18.76
N ASP A 233 -1.52 0.01 19.09
CA ASP A 233 -1.04 1.11 18.29
C ASP A 233 -0.14 0.61 17.15
N PRO A 234 -0.03 1.38 16.05
CA PRO A 234 1.07 1.18 15.13
C PRO A 234 2.41 1.34 15.83
N VAL A 235 3.40 0.54 15.44
CA VAL A 235 4.77 0.57 16.02
C VAL A 235 5.63 1.70 15.44
N GLY A 236 5.15 2.34 14.38
CA GLY A 236 5.89 3.37 13.66
C GLY A 236 5.24 3.75 12.34
N VAL A 237 5.93 4.63 11.62
CA VAL A 237 5.50 5.20 10.34
C VAL A 237 6.67 5.47 9.41
N VAL A 238 6.43 5.37 8.11
CA VAL A 238 7.31 5.92 7.06
C VAL A 238 6.56 7.04 6.36
N TRP A 239 7.15 8.24 6.31
CA TRP A 239 6.63 9.37 5.56
C TRP A 239 7.41 9.55 4.25
N ILE A 240 6.68 9.68 3.14
CA ILE A 240 7.20 9.80 1.79
C ILE A 240 6.65 11.11 1.20
N PRO A 241 7.46 12.16 1.04
CA PRO A 241 7.02 13.35 0.33
C PRO A 241 6.85 13.03 -1.16
N ASP A 242 5.76 13.51 -1.76
CA ASP A 242 5.60 13.49 -3.21
C ASP A 242 6.23 14.74 -3.85
N SER A 243 6.44 14.68 -5.17
CA SER A 243 6.94 15.82 -5.97
C SER A 243 6.10 17.11 -5.89
N LYS A 244 4.89 17.07 -5.31
CA LYS A 244 3.97 18.21 -5.14
C LYS A 244 3.95 18.73 -3.70
N GLY A 245 4.73 18.14 -2.79
CA GLY A 245 4.79 18.53 -1.38
C GLY A 245 3.67 17.94 -0.51
N ASN A 246 2.83 17.05 -1.04
CA ASN A 246 1.96 16.23 -0.20
C ASN A 246 2.78 15.14 0.48
N VAL A 247 2.25 14.59 1.57
CA VAL A 247 2.93 13.53 2.31
C VAL A 247 2.12 12.24 2.25
N LEU A 248 2.76 11.16 1.83
CA LEU A 248 2.24 9.81 1.95
C LEU A 248 2.80 9.16 3.20
N GLY A 249 1.95 8.43 3.91
CA GLY A 249 2.35 7.64 5.07
C GLY A 249 2.10 6.16 4.86
N VAL A 250 2.93 5.34 5.48
CA VAL A 250 2.52 3.98 5.83
C VAL A 250 2.89 3.68 7.26
N MET A 251 1.91 3.17 8.00
CA MET A 251 2.03 2.70 9.37
C MET A 251 1.88 1.19 9.41
N ALA A 252 2.42 0.56 10.44
CA ALA A 252 2.23 -0.87 10.64
C ALA A 252 2.03 -1.23 12.10
N ARG A 253 1.19 -2.23 12.34
CA ARG A 253 0.83 -2.75 13.66
C ARG A 253 0.91 -4.28 13.68
N PRO A 254 1.09 -4.90 14.86
CA PRO A 254 1.26 -6.36 14.96
C PRO A 254 0.00 -7.15 14.64
N ARG A 255 -1.18 -6.55 14.79
CA ARG A 255 -2.47 -7.21 14.58
C ARG A 255 -3.56 -6.24 14.18
N TRP A 256 -4.59 -6.75 13.52
CA TRP A 256 -5.79 -6.00 13.23
C TRP A 256 -6.64 -5.91 14.50
N VAL A 257 -7.12 -4.71 14.85
CA VAL A 257 -7.92 -4.44 16.04
C VAL A 257 -9.13 -3.59 15.68
N ALA A 258 -10.24 -3.79 16.39
CA ALA A 258 -11.40 -2.93 16.20
C ALA A 258 -11.13 -1.58 16.88
N VAL A 259 -11.41 -0.47 16.20
CA VAL A 259 -11.19 0.87 16.74
C VAL A 259 -12.07 1.14 17.96
N GLU A 260 -13.23 0.46 18.08
CA GLU A 260 -14.11 0.60 19.24
C GLU A 260 -13.51 0.04 20.54
N THR A 261 -12.38 -0.66 20.46
CA THR A 261 -11.70 -1.29 21.60
C THR A 261 -10.49 -0.50 22.11
N TRP A 262 -10.30 0.72 21.61
CA TRP A 262 -9.19 1.60 21.98
C TRP A 262 -9.52 2.49 23.17
#